data_AF-A0A064C8U4-F1
#
_entry.id   AF-A0A064C8U4-F1
#
_cell.length_a   1.000
_cell.length_b   1.000
_cell.length_c   1.000
_cell.angle_alpha   90.00
_cell.angle_beta   90.00
_cell.angle_gamma   90.00
#
_symmetry.space_group_name_H-M   'P 1'
#
loop_
_entity.id
_entity.type
_entity.pdbx_description
1 polymer ?
#
loop_
_entity_poly.entity_id
_entity_poly.type
_entity_poly.pdbx_seq_one_letter_code
_entity_poly.pdbx_strand_id
1 'polypeptide(L)' 'MVDQIPFEKHTREWWGRLTDDQRARVRKAAEDNDTSSVTAKLLADTRCPVGLIGTAWETDPEYSWSWPKGMRAFIADQP' A
#
# COMPACT_ATOMS: atom_id res chain seq x y z
N MET A 1 -9.66 -13.41 17.17
CA MET A 1 -9.94 -13.69 15.75
C MET A 1 -10.11 -12.33 15.11
N VAL A 2 -9.04 -11.77 14.55
CA VAL A 2 -9.05 -10.37 14.09
C VAL A 2 -9.69 -10.38 12.70
N ASP A 3 -10.86 -9.76 12.58
CA ASP A 3 -11.64 -9.58 11.35
C ASP A 3 -10.75 -9.25 10.14
N GLN A 4 -10.42 -10.27 9.33
CA GLN A 4 -9.66 -10.11 8.08
C GLN A 4 -10.54 -9.62 6.91
N ILE A 5 -11.86 -9.57 7.11
CA ILE A 5 -12.87 -9.36 6.05
C ILE A 5 -13.00 -7.89 5.57
N PRO A 6 -12.81 -6.83 6.39
CA PRO A 6 -12.92 -5.44 5.91
C PRO A 6 -11.77 -5.01 4.99
N PHE A 7 -10.54 -5.49 5.26
CA PHE A 7 -9.34 -5.14 4.50
C PHE A 7 -9.44 -5.61 3.05
N GLU A 8 -9.89 -6.85 2.85
CA GLU A 8 -9.83 -7.49 1.54
C GLU A 8 -10.86 -6.91 0.56
N LYS A 9 -12.08 -6.61 1.04
CA LYS A 9 -13.14 -6.05 0.20
C LYS A 9 -12.78 -4.66 -0.33
N HIS A 10 -12.43 -3.73 0.55
CA HIS A 10 -12.13 -2.35 0.14
C HIS A 10 -10.87 -2.28 -0.71
N THR A 11 -9.88 -3.12 -0.44
CA THR A 11 -8.64 -3.18 -1.24
C THR A 11 -8.90 -3.75 -2.63
N ARG A 12 -9.73 -4.81 -2.77
CA ARG A 12 -10.14 -5.30 -4.09
C ARG A 12 -10.92 -4.26 -4.89
N GLU A 13 -11.89 -3.60 -4.26
CA GLU A 13 -12.66 -2.55 -4.94
C GLU A 13 -11.78 -1.37 -5.37
N TRP A 14 -10.82 -0.98 -4.54
CA TRP A 14 -9.84 0.05 -4.88
C TRP A 14 -8.99 -0.38 -6.08
N TRP A 15 -8.42 -1.59 -6.04
CA TRP A 15 -7.61 -2.13 -7.13
C TRP A 15 -8.39 -2.19 -8.44
N GLY A 16 -9.67 -2.59 -8.37
CA GLY A 16 -10.59 -2.61 -9.50
C GLY A 16 -10.83 -1.25 -10.16
N ARG A 17 -10.72 -0.15 -9.40
CA ARG A 17 -10.90 1.23 -9.88
C ARG A 17 -9.65 1.84 -10.51
N LEU A 18 -8.46 1.28 -10.24
CA LEU A 18 -7.20 1.77 -10.80
C LEU A 18 -7.15 1.54 -12.31
N THR A 19 -6.53 2.48 -13.02
CA THR A 19 -6.11 2.26 -14.42
C THR A 19 -4.95 1.26 -14.48
N ASP A 20 -4.71 0.67 -15.65
CA ASP A 20 -3.61 -0.29 -15.81
C ASP A 20 -2.24 0.35 -15.52
N ASP A 21 -2.06 1.62 -15.90
CA ASP A 21 -0.84 2.38 -15.59
C ASP A 21 -0.67 2.59 -14.07
N GLN A 22 -1.75 2.91 -13.36
CA GLN A 22 -1.73 3.04 -11.90
C GLN A 22 -1.43 1.70 -11.23
N ARG A 23 -2.04 0.60 -11.68
CA ARG A 23 -1.75 -0.75 -11.18
C ARG A 23 -0.28 -1.12 -11.39
N ALA A 24 0.27 -0.85 -12.57
CA ALA A 24 1.67 -1.13 -12.87
C ALA A 24 2.61 -0.35 -11.94
N ARG A 25 2.33 0.94 -11.70
CA ARG A 25 3.12 1.77 -10.77
C ARG A 25 3.03 1.28 -9.33
N VAL A 26 1.82 0.93 -8.86
CA VAL A 26 1.63 0.39 -7.51
C VAL A 26 2.33 -0.96 -7.35
N ARG A 27 2.22 -1.86 -8.35
CA ARG A 27 2.89 -3.16 -8.33
C ARG A 27 4.40 -2.99 -8.21
N LYS A 28 4.98 -2.16 -9.08
CA LYS A 28 6.41 -1.86 -9.03
C LYS A 28 6.85 -1.28 -7.68
N ALA A 29 6.10 -0.31 -7.14
CA ALA A 29 6.42 0.27 -5.84
C ALA A 29 6.37 -0.78 -4.70
N ALA A 30 5.41 -1.71 -4.73
CA ALA A 30 5.33 -2.78 -3.75
C ALA A 30 6.42 -3.85 -3.91
N GLU A 31 6.85 -4.13 -5.15
CA GLU A 31 7.97 -5.04 -5.46
C GLU A 31 9.29 -4.46 -4.97
N ASP A 32 9.57 -3.20 -5.34
CA ASP A 32 10.79 -2.47 -4.98
C ASP A 32 10.82 -2.06 -3.50
N ASN A 33 9.73 -2.30 -2.76
CA ASN A 33 9.50 -1.81 -1.40
C ASN A 33 9.71 -0.27 -1.32
N ASP A 34 9.34 0.44 -2.37
CA ASP A 34 9.44 1.88 -2.44
C ASP A 34 8.43 2.50 -1.47
N THR A 35 8.94 3.26 -0.50
CA THR A 35 8.15 4.01 0.48
C THR A 35 8.36 5.51 0.35
N SER A 36 8.83 5.96 -0.82
CA SER A 36 9.07 7.36 -1.13
C SER A 36 7.77 8.19 -1.12
N SER A 37 7.93 9.50 -1.09
CA SER A 37 6.82 10.46 -1.20
C SER A 37 6.03 10.31 -2.52
N VAL A 38 6.66 9.83 -3.59
CA VAL A 38 6.01 9.56 -4.87
C VAL A 38 5.01 8.41 -4.72
N THR A 39 5.43 7.32 -4.08
CA THR A 39 4.55 6.19 -3.78
C THR A 39 3.47 6.58 -2.77
N ALA A 40 3.81 7.32 -1.72
CA ALA A 40 2.83 7.82 -0.76
C ALA A 40 1.75 8.69 -1.44
N LYS A 41 2.17 9.59 -2.37
CA LYS A 41 1.26 10.41 -3.16
C LYS A 41 0.40 9.57 -4.10
N LEU A 42 0.95 8.57 -4.77
CA LEU A 42 0.17 7.66 -5.64
C LEU A 42 -0.93 6.95 -4.84
N LEU A 43 -0.61 6.43 -3.65
CA LEU A 43 -1.58 5.78 -2.78
C LEU A 43 -2.66 6.77 -2.29
N ALA A 44 -2.28 8.02 -1.97
CA ALA A 44 -3.22 9.05 -1.57
C ALA A 44 -4.14 9.50 -2.72
N ASP A 45 -3.58 9.79 -3.90
CA ASP A 45 -4.31 10.23 -5.09
C ASP A 45 -5.31 9.15 -5.57
N THR A 46 -4.95 7.88 -5.41
CA THR A 46 -5.84 6.75 -5.72
C THR A 46 -6.78 6.37 -4.58
N ARG A 47 -6.72 7.08 -3.43
CA ARG A 47 -7.52 6.81 -2.23
C ARG A 47 -7.39 5.35 -1.76
N CYS A 48 -6.16 4.86 -1.71
CA CYS A 48 -5.88 3.53 -1.18
C CYS A 48 -6.45 3.39 0.24
N PRO A 49 -7.24 2.35 0.53
CA PRO A 49 -7.81 2.15 1.87
C PRO A 49 -6.75 1.86 2.92
N VAL A 50 -5.59 1.33 2.51
CA VAL A 50 -4.45 1.06 3.39
C VAL A 50 -3.18 1.64 2.81
N GLY A 51 -2.75 2.77 3.36
CA GLY A 51 -1.50 3.43 3.02
C GLY A 51 -0.26 2.76 3.61
N LEU A 52 0.87 3.44 3.49
CA LEU A 52 2.11 3.05 4.14
C LEU A 52 1.99 3.16 5.66
N ILE A 53 2.70 2.28 6.37
CA ILE A 53 2.79 2.27 7.83
C ILE A 53 4.06 3.02 8.22
N GLY A 54 3.90 4.12 8.94
CA GLY A 54 5.01 4.84 9.58
C GLY A 54 5.24 4.29 10.98
N THR A 55 6.48 3.94 11.30
CA THR A 55 6.94 3.56 12.64
C THR A 55 7.96 4.59 13.09
N ALA A 56 7.74 5.21 14.24
CA ALA A 56 8.72 6.08 14.89
C ALA A 56 9.15 5.45 16.20
N TRP A 57 10.46 5.47 16.45
CA TRP A 57 11.07 5.11 17.73
C TRP A 57 11.53 6.38 18.42
N GLU A 58 11.53 6.40 19.76
CA GLU A 58 11.94 7.59 20.54
C GLU A 58 13.36 8.08 20.19
N THR A 59 14.20 7.18 19.70
CA THR A 59 15.59 7.46 19.32
C THR A 59 15.77 7.88 17.86
N ASP A 60 14.74 7.76 17.03
CA ASP A 60 14.82 8.08 15.60
C ASP A 60 14.27 9.48 15.31
N PRO A 61 15.04 10.35 14.62
CA PRO A 61 14.56 11.68 14.25
C PRO A 61 13.50 11.64 13.15
N GLU A 62 13.35 10.52 12.43
CA GLU A 62 12.45 10.37 11.29
C GLU A 62 11.64 9.07 11.35
N TYR A 63 10.45 9.10 10.75
CA TYR A 63 9.60 7.91 10.62
C TYR A 63 10.22 6.89 9.65
N SER A 64 10.31 5.64 10.08
CA SER A 64 10.56 4.50 9.21
C SER A 64 9.26 4.07 8.54
N TRP A 65 9.19 4.17 7.22
CA TRP A 65 8.02 3.78 6.45
C TRP A 65 8.13 2.34 5.94
N SER A 66 7.00 1.64 5.90
CA SER A 66 6.93 0.27 5.39
C SER A 66 5.57 -0.01 4.76
N TRP A 67 5.54 -0.97 3.84
CA TRP A 67 4.28 -1.49 3.34
C TRP A 67 3.65 -2.46 4.33
N PRO A 68 2.31 -2.42 4.53
CA PRO A 68 1.61 -3.48 5.24
C PRO A 68 1.84 -4.84 4.56
N LYS A 69 2.19 -5.88 5.33
CA LYS A 69 2.45 -7.23 4.81
C LYS A 69 1.28 -7.77 3.97
N GLY A 70 0.04 -7.54 4.43
CA GLY A 70 -1.17 -7.94 3.70
C GLY A 70 -1.34 -7.22 2.36
N MET A 71 -0.88 -5.96 2.27
CA MET A 71 -0.97 -5.16 1.06
C MET A 71 0.00 -5.66 -0.01
N ARG A 72 1.26 -5.96 0.37
CA ARG A 72 2.24 -6.54 -0.56
C ARG A 72 1.77 -7.89 -1.09
N ALA A 73 1.26 -8.75 -0.21
CA ALA A 73 0.71 -10.05 -0.61
C ALA A 73 -0.48 -9.90 -1.56
N PHE A 74 -1.41 -8.99 -1.26
CA PHE A 74 -2.56 -8.70 -2.12
C PHE A 74 -2.12 -8.25 -3.53
N ILE A 75 -1.22 -7.26 -3.62
CA ILE A 75 -0.74 -6.70 -4.90
C ILE A 75 -0.04 -7.77 -5.75
N ALA A 76 0.76 -8.63 -5.11
CA ALA A 76 1.48 -9.71 -5.78
C ALA A 76 0.56 -10.83 -6.32
N ASP A 77 -0.62 -11.01 -5.71
CA ASP A 77 -1.62 -12.01 -6.12
C ASP A 77 -2.54 -11.50 -7.24
N GLN A 78 -2.51 -10.20 -7.55
CA GLN A 78 -3.34 -9.66 -8.63
C GLN A 78 -2.79 -10.08 -10.01
N PRO A 79 -3.66 -10.33 -11.01
CA PRO A 79 -3.23 -10.55 -12.39
C PRO A 79 -2.49 -9.32 -12.93
#